data_AF-A0A357R3W5-F1
#
_entry.id   AF-A0A357R3W5-F1
#
_cell.length_a   1.000
_cell.length_b   1.000
_cell.length_c   1.000
_cell.angle_alpha   90.00
_cell.angle_beta   90.00
_cell.angle_gamma   90.00
#
_symmetry.space_group_name_H-M   'P 1'
#
loop_
_entity.id
_entity.type
_entity.pdbx_description
1 polymer ?
#
loop_
_entity_poly.entity_id
_entity_poly.type
_entity_poly.pdbx_seq_one_letter_code
_entity_poly.pdbx_strand_id
1 'polypeptide(L)' 'MHANGIELAQCRAQIVAPGKVRLGDREVETKHIIIATGSSQGRPPIPGIDSPGVIDTDGILSSETRPQS' A
#
# COMPACT_ATOMS: atom_id res chain seq x y z
N MET A 1 19.57 5.01 17.70
CA MET A 1 18.26 5.41 17.12
C MET A 1 17.36 5.84 18.28
N HIS A 2 16.96 7.09 18.35
CA HIS A 2 15.95 7.53 19.33
C HIS A 2 14.57 7.21 18.76
N ALA A 3 13.82 6.30 19.41
CA ALA A 3 12.44 6.06 19.04
C ALA A 3 11.57 7.19 19.62
N ASN A 4 10.74 7.83 18.79
CA ASN A 4 9.83 8.92 19.19
C ASN A 4 8.64 8.43 20.05
N GLY A 5 8.80 7.34 20.81
CA GLY A 5 7.70 6.68 21.53
C GLY A 5 6.67 6.01 20.62
N ILE A 6 7.07 5.56 19.42
CA ILE A 6 6.19 4.95 18.42
C ILE A 6 6.34 3.43 18.44
N GLU A 7 5.22 2.71 18.49
CA GLU A 7 5.15 1.27 18.19
C GLU A 7 4.91 1.08 16.70
N LEU A 8 5.76 0.28 16.02
CA LEU A 8 5.63 -0.02 14.59
C LEU A 8 5.04 -1.43 14.40
N ALA A 9 3.97 -1.52 13.61
CA ALA A 9 3.40 -2.78 13.15
C ALA A 9 3.44 -2.88 11.62
N GLN A 10 4.22 -3.81 11.07
CA GLN A 10 4.36 -4.02 9.62
C GLN A 10 3.32 -5.03 9.12
N CYS A 11 2.07 -4.60 9.02
CA CYS A 11 0.96 -5.46 8.58
C CYS A 11 -0.17 -4.64 7.94
N ARG A 12 -1.11 -5.32 7.29
CA ARG A 12 -2.34 -4.69 6.84
C ARG A 12 -3.23 -4.38 8.04
N ALA A 13 -3.67 -3.13 8.13
CA ALA A 13 -4.60 -2.67 9.15
C ALA A 13 -6.04 -2.63 8.62
N GLN A 14 -7.00 -2.95 9.49
CA GLN A 14 -8.43 -2.79 9.21
C GLN A 14 -9.15 -2.20 10.42
N ILE A 15 -9.93 -1.14 10.22
CA ILE A 15 -10.83 -0.62 11.25
C ILE A 15 -12.03 -1.56 11.34
N VAL A 16 -12.19 -2.25 12.47
CA VAL A 16 -13.25 -3.26 12.67
C VAL A 16 -14.43 -2.72 13.48
N ALA A 17 -14.19 -1.68 14.28
CA ALA A 17 -15.20 -0.92 15.00
C ALA A 17 -14.63 0.48 15.35
N PRO A 18 -15.45 1.46 15.77
CA PRO A 18 -14.96 2.74 16.27
C PRO A 18 -13.91 2.53 17.37
N GLY A 19 -12.73 3.12 17.20
CA GLY A 19 -11.61 3.00 18.15
C GLY A 19 -10.93 1.63 18.20
N LYS A 20 -11.28 0.66 17.33
CA LYS A 20 -10.66 -0.67 17.26
C LYS A 20 -10.08 -0.95 15.89
N VAL A 21 -8.79 -1.30 15.85
CA VAL A 21 -8.06 -1.61 14.63
C VAL A 21 -7.46 -3.01 14.74
N ARG A 22 -7.72 -3.85 13.73
CA ARG A 22 -7.03 -5.13 13.57
C ARG A 22 -5.71 -4.91 12.85
N LEU A 23 -4.63 -5.42 13.41
CA LEU A 23 -3.26 -5.39 12.92
C LEU A 23 -2.78 -6.83 12.73
N GLY A 24 -2.93 -7.39 11.52
CA GLY A 24 -2.72 -8.82 11.29
C GLY A 24 -3.66 -9.65 12.17
N ASP A 25 -3.11 -10.44 13.09
CA ASP A 25 -3.86 -11.37 13.96
C ASP A 25 -4.25 -10.79 15.33
N ARG A 26 -3.87 -9.54 15.63
CA ARG A 26 -4.22 -8.89 16.90
C ARG A 26 -5.12 -7.67 16.70
N GLU A 27 -5.86 -7.31 17.74
CA GLU A 27 -6.65 -6.07 17.79
C GLU A 27 -6.02 -5.08 18.78
N VAL A 28 -6.10 -3.80 18.44
CA VAL A 28 -5.66 -2.70 19.29
C VAL A 28 -6.78 -1.68 19.47
N GLU A 29 -6.85 -1.09 20.66
CA GLU A 29 -7.78 -0.01 20.98
C GLU A 29 -7.04 1.34 20.94
N THR A 30 -7.70 2.37 20.40
CA THR A 30 -7.17 3.73 20.30
C THR A 30 -8.28 4.77 20.43
N LYS A 31 -7.91 5.98 20.88
CA LYS A 31 -8.81 7.13 20.97
C LYS A 31 -9.04 7.80 19.62
N HIS A 32 -8.01 7.85 18.78
CA HIS A 32 -8.03 8.55 17.49
C HIS A 32 -7.35 7.71 16.41
N ILE A 33 -7.85 7.82 15.18
CA ILE A 33 -7.33 7.11 14.01
C ILE A 33 -7.05 8.14 12.91
N ILE A 34 -5.82 8.14 12.40
CA ILE A 34 -5.42 8.90 11.20
C ILE A 34 -5.29 7.91 10.06
N ILE A 35 -6.03 8.11 8.97
CA ILE A 35 -5.97 7.28 7.77
C ILE A 35 -5.00 7.93 6.78
N ALA A 36 -3.86 7.26 6.56
CA ALA A 36 -2.78 7.75 5.69
C ALA A 36 -2.25 6.62 4.79
N THR A 37 -3.16 5.86 4.16
CA THR A 37 -2.84 4.64 3.40
C THR A 37 -2.22 4.89 2.02
N GLY A 38 -2.09 6.16 1.60
CA GLY A 38 -1.66 6.51 0.25
C GLY A 38 -2.70 6.16 -0.82
N SER A 39 -2.24 6.00 -2.07
CA SER A 39 -3.05 5.65 -3.24
C SER A 39 -2.45 4.44 -3.98
N SER A 40 -3.18 3.93 -4.97
CA SER A 40 -2.71 2.90 -5.91
C SER A 40 -3.08 3.30 -7.33
N GLN A 41 -2.39 2.74 -8.33
CA GLN A 41 -2.62 3.05 -9.74
C GLN A 41 -4.00 2.51 -10.18
N GLY A 42 -4.82 3.38 -10.76
CA GLY A 42 -6.09 2.97 -11.36
C GLY A 42 -5.84 2.16 -12.63
N ARG A 43 -6.55 1.02 -12.79
CA ARG A 43 -6.47 0.18 -13.99
C ARG A 43 -7.74 0.32 -14.83
N PRO A 44 -7.68 0.95 -16.03
CA PRO A 44 -8.85 1.08 -16.88
C PRO A 44 -9.28 -0.30 -17.43
N PRO A 45 -10.59 -0.57 -17.55
CA PRO A 45 -11.10 -1.86 -18.03
C PRO A 45 -11.07 -1.93 -19.56
N ILE A 46 -9.88 -1.85 -20.15
CA ILE A 46 -9.67 -1.90 -21.61
C ILE A 46 -9.00 -3.21 -22.03
N PRO A 47 -9.34 -3.74 -23.23
CA PRO A 47 -8.63 -4.88 -23.77
C PRO A 47 -7.12 -4.63 -23.82
N GLY A 48 -6.34 -5.60 -23.34
CA GLY A 48 -4.89 -5.53 -23.36
C GLY A 48 -4.24 -4.78 -22.19
N ILE A 49 -4.98 -4.36 -21.16
CA ILE A 49 -4.42 -3.69 -19.98
C ILE A 49 -3.36 -4.53 -19.23
N ASP A 50 -3.45 -5.86 -19.32
CA ASP A 50 -2.47 -6.79 -18.73
C ASP A 50 -1.50 -7.38 -19.79
N SER A 51 -1.38 -6.75 -20.97
CA SER A 51 -0.48 -7.23 -22.03
C SER A 51 0.99 -7.07 -21.65
N PRO A 52 1.89 -7.94 -22.17
CA PRO A 52 3.33 -7.74 -22.03
C PRO A 52 3.76 -6.35 -22.52
N GLY A 53 4.55 -5.65 -21.72
CA GLY A 53 5.02 -4.29 -22.03
C GLY A 53 4.10 -3.17 -21.55
N VAL A 54 2.88 -3.47 -21.10
CA VAL A 54 2.04 -2.51 -20.38
C VAL A 54 2.46 -2.53 -18.91
N ILE A 55 3.17 -1.48 -18.49
CA ILE A 55 3.74 -1.35 -17.15
C ILE A 55 3.36 -0.01 -16.53
N ASP A 56 3.38 0.07 -15.21
CA ASP A 56 3.14 1.29 -14.46
C ASP A 56 4.47 1.98 -14.08
N THR A 57 4.37 3.07 -13.29
CA THR A 57 5.51 3.84 -12.82
C THR A 57 6.50 2.99 -12.01
N ASP A 58 6.01 2.05 -11.20
CA ASP A 58 6.87 1.18 -10.39
C ASP A 58 7.65 0.23 -11.31
N GLY A 59 6.97 -0.32 -12.33
CA GLY A 59 7.60 -1.17 -13.35
C GLY A 59 8.66 -0.45 -14.18
N ILE A 60 8.39 0.75 -14.70
CA ILE A 60 9.36 1.46 -15.55
C ILE A 60 10.57 1.98 -14.76
N LEU A 61 10.37 2.45 -13.52
CA LEU A 61 11.47 2.97 -12.70
C LEU A 61 12.38 1.87 -12.13
N SER A 62 11.87 0.63 -12.02
CA SER A 62 12.65 -0.53 -11.62
C SER A 62 13.24 -1.31 -12.80
N SER A 63 13.01 -0.88 -14.04
CA SER A 63 13.48 -1.59 -15.24
C SER A 63 15.01 -1.57 -15.35
N GLU A 64 15.61 -2.75 -15.49
CA GLU A 64 17.04 -2.93 -15.75
C GLU A 64 17.38 -2.90 -17.25
N THR A 65 16.35 -2.87 -18.11
CA THR A 65 16.51 -2.92 -19.56
C THR A 65 15.92 -1.67 -20.22
N ARG A 66 16.49 -1.31 -21.37
CA ARG A 66 16.02 -0.17 -22.17
C ARG A 66 14.91 -0.63 -23.12
N PRO A 67 13.83 0.14 -23.27
CA PRO A 67 12.85 -0.11 -24.32
C PRO A 67 13.50 -0.12 -25.72
N GLN A 68 13.04 -1.01 -26.58
CA GLN A 68 13.45 -1.06 -27.99
C GLN A 68 12.63 -0.05 -28.80
N SER A 69 13.25 0.53 -29.85
CA SER A 69 12.58 1.40 -30.84
C SER A 69 11.94 0.59 -31.95
#